data_AF-A0A1J5WSZ6-F1
#
_entry.id   AF-A0A1J5WSZ6-F1
#
_cell.length_a   1.000
_cell.length_b   1.000
_cell.length_c   1.000
_cell.angle_alpha   90.00
_cell.angle_beta   90.00
_cell.angle_gamma   90.00
#
_symmetry.space_group_name_H-M   'P 1'
#
loop_
_entity.id
_entity.type
_entity.pdbx_description
1 polymer ?
#
loop_
_entity_poly.entity_id
_entity_poly.type
_entity_poly.pdbx_seq_one_letter_code
_entity_poly.pdbx_strand_id
1 'polypeptide(L)'
;VLLTDQTTVTLSNIEISVELFFVLLEKTRVTVGGSFSITEHIYNEDCIREHGMARNRPFCLERGWVVSPLALENIERMAPNSIGCYLKKLDLRNTGLISILPKLRVHKDCEIGMLWLSASEKEHVAEVLKQENPFCVGRVKIMWLWDYAVGVITKMSLKDCEIESLDLVAPRKEHVAEVLAQEKPFCVGRVSKMYFKNYAVGVITKMSLKDCEIERLVLGASEEAHVAAVLAQEKPFCVGRVKIMYLWVYAVSVITKMTIHEDNTMEDFVLNGYGGQLSRILEEGDNSIDLGRIRTGGLYVPEEVRRKLRYTLVDGEGKEVLEEVLEEERWTSRYALVDGEGKEVLGENISIRNKAVMFVVLFLAICFSYYHWL
;
A
#
# COMPACT_ATOMS: atom_id res chain seq x y z
N VAL A 1 2.50 -14.69 44.51
CA VAL A 1 2.72 -15.90 43.67
C VAL A 1 3.79 -15.55 42.65
N LEU A 2 4.87 -16.34 42.55
CA LEU A 2 5.88 -16.16 41.51
C LEU A 2 5.39 -16.88 40.25
N LEU A 3 5.15 -16.13 39.18
CA LEU A 3 4.76 -16.68 37.88
C LEU A 3 6.03 -17.09 37.11
N THR A 4 6.10 -18.36 36.73
CA THR A 4 7.23 -18.98 36.02
C THR A 4 6.73 -19.79 34.83
N ASP A 5 7.66 -20.27 33.99
CA ASP A 5 7.39 -21.08 32.80
C ASP A 5 6.77 -22.46 33.12
N GLN A 6 6.81 -22.87 34.39
CA GLN A 6 6.10 -24.05 34.91
C GLN A 6 4.65 -23.74 35.31
N THR A 7 4.31 -22.46 35.44
CA THR A 7 2.95 -22.01 35.77
C THR A 7 2.11 -22.01 34.50
N THR A 8 0.95 -22.67 34.55
CA THR A 8 -0.05 -22.59 33.48
C THR A 8 -1.11 -21.57 33.83
N VAL A 9 -1.37 -20.63 32.93
CA VAL A 9 -2.39 -19.59 33.07
C VAL A 9 -3.44 -19.75 31.99
N THR A 10 -4.68 -20.02 32.41
CA THR A 10 -5.83 -20.15 31.51
C THR A 10 -6.55 -18.81 31.37
N LEU A 11 -6.57 -18.25 30.16
CA LEU A 11 -7.35 -17.05 29.83
C LEU A 11 -8.72 -17.48 29.27
N SER A 12 -9.80 -17.04 29.90
CA SER A 12 -11.16 -17.35 29.43
C SER A 12 -12.14 -16.31 29.95
N ASN A 13 -12.93 -15.72 29.05
CA ASN A 13 -14.02 -14.80 29.38
C ASN A 13 -13.57 -13.65 30.32
N ILE A 14 -12.40 -13.09 30.03
CA ILE A 14 -11.89 -11.88 30.69
C ILE A 14 -11.51 -10.80 29.67
N GLU A 15 -11.41 -9.58 30.15
CA GLU A 15 -10.62 -8.50 29.55
C GLU A 15 -9.32 -8.35 30.33
N ILE A 16 -8.19 -8.24 29.63
CA ILE A 16 -6.87 -8.12 30.25
C ILE A 16 -6.06 -6.98 29.61
N SER A 17 -5.33 -6.20 30.39
CA SER A 17 -4.45 -5.17 29.84
C SER A 17 -3.37 -5.80 28.96
N VAL A 18 -3.02 -5.13 27.86
CA VAL A 18 -2.00 -5.58 26.90
C VAL A 18 -0.64 -5.82 27.57
N GLU A 19 -0.25 -4.99 28.54
CA GLU A 19 0.99 -5.18 29.30
C GLU A 19 0.98 -6.47 30.11
N LEU A 20 -0.08 -6.72 30.87
CA LEU A 20 -0.20 -7.96 31.64
C LEU A 20 -0.26 -9.19 30.72
N PHE A 21 -0.97 -9.09 29.58
CA PHE A 21 -0.99 -10.15 28.58
C PHE A 21 0.42 -10.53 28.10
N PHE A 22 1.25 -9.54 27.77
CA PHE A 22 2.64 -9.80 27.38
C PHE A 22 3.48 -10.36 28.52
N VAL A 23 3.31 -9.89 29.76
CA VAL A 23 3.98 -10.48 30.92
C VAL A 23 3.64 -11.96 31.06
N LEU A 24 2.38 -12.35 30.85
CA LEU A 24 1.94 -13.74 30.90
C LEU A 24 2.52 -14.57 29.75
N LEU A 25 2.52 -14.03 28.52
CA LEU A 25 3.14 -14.70 27.36
C LEU A 25 4.63 -14.98 27.59
N GLU A 26 5.34 -14.04 28.20
CA GLU A 26 6.80 -14.13 28.41
C GLU A 26 7.19 -15.00 29.60
N LYS A 27 6.34 -15.07 30.64
CA LYS A 27 6.71 -15.72 31.90
C LYS A 27 6.01 -17.02 32.18
N THR A 28 4.93 -17.37 31.48
CA THR A 28 4.07 -18.53 31.85
C THR A 28 3.67 -19.34 30.62
N ARG A 29 3.13 -20.53 30.83
CA ARG A 29 2.43 -21.29 29.77
C ARG A 29 0.99 -20.80 29.68
N VAL A 30 0.63 -20.14 28.60
CA VAL A 30 -0.71 -19.58 28.42
C VAL A 30 -1.58 -20.57 27.66
N THR A 31 -2.77 -20.84 28.19
CA THR A 31 -3.82 -21.61 27.52
C THR A 31 -5.07 -20.74 27.36
N VAL A 32 -5.78 -20.92 26.25
CA VAL A 32 -7.01 -20.16 25.97
C VAL A 32 -8.20 -21.10 26.15
N GLY A 33 -8.95 -20.90 27.24
CA GLY A 33 -10.12 -21.71 27.59
C GLY A 33 -11.45 -21.16 27.05
N GLY A 34 -11.43 -19.97 26.45
CA GLY A 34 -12.57 -19.26 25.88
C GLY A 34 -12.09 -17.96 25.23
N SER A 35 -12.98 -17.19 24.60
CA SER A 35 -12.58 -15.89 24.06
C SER A 35 -12.21 -14.92 25.19
N PHE A 36 -11.14 -14.17 25.01
CA PHE A 36 -10.78 -13.07 25.90
C PHE A 36 -10.51 -11.81 25.07
N SER A 37 -10.25 -10.68 25.72
CA SER A 37 -9.92 -9.45 25.01
C SER A 37 -8.75 -8.72 25.65
N ILE A 38 -7.95 -8.05 24.82
CA ILE A 38 -6.84 -7.22 25.27
C ILE A 38 -7.21 -5.73 25.14
N THR A 39 -6.84 -4.93 26.14
CA THR A 39 -7.11 -3.49 26.19
C THR A 39 -5.91 -2.67 26.63
N GLU A 40 -6.02 -1.34 26.56
CA GLU A 40 -4.99 -0.41 27.00
C GLU A 40 -4.59 -0.65 28.47
N HIS A 41 -3.29 -0.58 28.76
CA HIS A 41 -2.84 -0.51 30.14
C HIS A 41 -2.98 0.92 30.67
N ILE A 42 -3.64 1.08 31.82
CA ILE A 42 -3.85 2.38 32.45
C ILE A 42 -3.38 2.27 33.90
N TYR A 43 -2.46 3.17 34.28
CA TYR A 43 -2.00 3.26 35.65
C TYR A 43 -3.17 3.53 36.60
N ASN A 44 -3.18 2.81 37.72
CA ASN A 44 -4.20 2.89 38.78
C ASN A 44 -5.56 2.26 38.43
N GLU A 45 -5.60 1.38 37.43
CA GLU A 45 -6.79 0.62 37.10
C GLU A 45 -6.56 -0.89 37.11
N ASP A 46 -7.64 -1.66 37.27
CA ASP A 46 -7.56 -3.11 37.24
C ASP A 46 -7.18 -3.62 35.84
N CYS A 47 -6.07 -4.38 35.81
CA CYS A 47 -5.53 -5.03 34.61
C CYS A 47 -6.33 -6.27 34.16
N ILE A 48 -7.29 -6.75 34.96
CA ILE A 48 -8.14 -7.90 34.65
C ILE A 48 -9.58 -7.51 34.98
N ARG A 49 -10.51 -7.76 34.06
CA ARG A 49 -11.95 -7.48 34.22
C ARG A 49 -12.79 -8.58 33.61
N GLU A 50 -14.08 -8.56 33.94
CA GLU A 50 -15.07 -9.43 33.30
C GLU A 50 -15.23 -9.11 31.81
N HIS A 51 -15.37 -10.15 30.98
CA HIS A 51 -15.57 -9.99 29.54
C HIS A 51 -16.89 -9.28 29.20
N GLY A 52 -16.88 -8.45 28.17
CA GLY A 52 -18.06 -7.68 27.74
C GLY A 52 -18.23 -6.34 28.45
N MET A 53 -17.46 -6.05 29.50
CA MET A 53 -17.31 -4.71 30.10
C MET A 53 -16.37 -3.82 29.26
N ALA A 54 -16.43 -3.98 27.93
CA ALA A 54 -15.44 -3.45 27.00
C ALA A 54 -15.33 -1.93 27.12
N ARG A 55 -14.15 -1.48 27.53
CA ARG A 55 -13.74 -0.13 27.19
C ARG A 55 -13.57 -0.12 25.68
N ASN A 56 -14.49 0.54 24.97
CA ASN A 56 -14.32 0.90 23.56
C ASN A 56 -13.20 1.95 23.42
N ARG A 57 -12.02 1.66 23.96
CA ARG A 57 -10.84 2.51 24.00
C ARG A 57 -9.77 1.89 23.09
N PRO A 58 -9.53 2.48 21.92
CA PRO A 58 -8.49 2.01 21.01
C PRO A 58 -7.10 2.20 21.61
N PHE A 59 -6.30 1.13 21.59
CA PHE A 59 -4.93 1.14 22.08
C PHE A 59 -3.93 0.85 20.95
N CYS A 60 -2.65 1.16 21.17
CA CYS A 60 -1.59 0.86 20.21
C CYS A 60 -0.96 -0.51 20.53
N LEU A 61 -0.99 -1.43 19.57
CA LEU A 61 -0.24 -2.69 19.66
C LEU A 61 1.10 -2.49 18.96
N GLU A 62 2.12 -2.17 19.75
CA GLU A 62 3.45 -1.86 19.25
C GLU A 62 4.48 -2.83 19.82
N ARG A 63 5.59 -3.01 19.10
CA ARG A 63 6.72 -3.76 19.62
C ARG A 63 7.42 -2.97 20.74
N GLY A 64 7.31 -3.45 21.98
CA GLY A 64 8.12 -2.94 23.09
C GLY A 64 9.52 -3.57 23.20
N TRP A 65 9.67 -4.88 22.89
CA TRP A 65 10.87 -5.67 23.26
C TRP A 65 11.10 -6.89 22.32
N VAL A 66 12.14 -7.68 22.56
CA VAL A 66 12.37 -8.99 21.90
C VAL A 66 11.41 -10.00 22.51
N VAL A 67 10.69 -10.75 21.67
CA VAL A 67 9.72 -11.77 22.11
C VAL A 67 10.47 -13.06 22.44
N SER A 68 10.23 -13.66 23.60
CA SER A 68 10.86 -14.95 23.93
C SER A 68 10.30 -16.09 23.09
N PRO A 69 11.05 -17.20 22.94
CA PRO A 69 10.52 -18.43 22.33
C PRO A 69 9.24 -18.93 23.01
N LEU A 70 9.13 -18.79 24.34
CA LEU A 70 7.94 -19.17 25.10
C LEU A 70 6.72 -18.34 24.69
N ALA A 71 6.89 -17.03 24.50
CA ALA A 71 5.81 -16.17 24.03
C ALA A 71 5.33 -16.54 22.62
N LEU A 72 6.26 -16.89 21.71
CA LEU A 72 5.90 -17.38 20.38
C LEU A 72 5.16 -18.72 20.43
N GLU A 73 5.64 -19.68 21.23
CA GLU A 73 5.00 -20.97 21.46
C GLU A 73 3.57 -20.80 22.04
N ASN A 74 3.40 -19.85 22.96
CA ASN A 74 2.10 -19.49 23.51
C ASN A 74 1.17 -18.93 22.42
N ILE A 75 1.63 -18.00 21.59
CA ILE A 75 0.83 -17.42 20.49
C ILE A 75 0.46 -18.48 19.45
N GLU A 76 1.40 -19.36 19.08
CA GLU A 76 1.20 -20.42 18.10
C GLU A 76 0.01 -21.31 18.48
N ARG A 77 -0.07 -21.69 19.76
CA ARG A 77 -1.14 -22.51 20.35
C ARG A 77 -2.52 -21.85 20.37
N MET A 78 -2.60 -20.53 20.26
CA MET A 78 -3.89 -19.84 20.30
C MET A 78 -4.71 -20.13 19.05
N ALA A 79 -6.02 -20.28 19.20
CA ALA A 79 -6.91 -20.37 18.05
C ALA A 79 -6.95 -19.03 17.29
N PRO A 80 -7.15 -19.04 15.95
CA PRO A 80 -7.45 -17.83 15.21
C PRO A 80 -8.66 -17.08 15.79
N ASN A 81 -8.68 -15.75 15.69
CA ASN A 81 -9.77 -14.90 16.20
C ASN A 81 -10.13 -15.10 17.68
N SER A 82 -9.20 -15.58 18.51
CA SER A 82 -9.44 -15.84 19.94
C SER A 82 -9.24 -14.62 20.84
N ILE A 83 -8.50 -13.60 20.34
CA ILE A 83 -8.13 -12.40 21.09
C ILE A 83 -8.94 -11.21 20.58
N GLY A 84 -10.01 -10.83 21.28
CA GLY A 84 -10.73 -9.60 20.96
C GLY A 84 -9.87 -8.35 21.20
N CYS A 85 -9.91 -7.38 20.29
CA CYS A 85 -9.20 -6.11 20.48
C CYS A 85 -9.87 -4.94 19.75
N TYR A 86 -9.60 -3.74 20.24
CA TYR A 86 -9.96 -2.47 19.61
C TYR A 86 -8.66 -1.67 19.44
N LEU A 87 -8.17 -1.56 18.20
CA LEU A 87 -6.83 -1.06 17.87
C LEU A 87 -6.87 0.37 17.32
N LYS A 88 -6.04 1.24 17.90
CA LYS A 88 -5.74 2.56 17.33
C LYS A 88 -4.70 2.45 16.23
N LYS A 89 -3.67 1.65 16.50
CA LYS A 89 -2.46 1.51 15.70
C LYS A 89 -1.89 0.12 15.95
N LEU A 90 -1.34 -0.49 14.90
CA LEU A 90 -0.57 -1.72 14.97
C LEU A 90 0.79 -1.49 14.32
N ASP A 91 1.87 -1.75 15.04
CA ASP A 91 3.23 -1.46 14.59
C ASP A 91 4.19 -2.58 15.02
N LEU A 92 4.37 -3.55 14.13
CA LEU A 92 5.15 -4.77 14.38
C LEU A 92 6.27 -4.87 13.34
N ARG A 93 7.48 -4.55 13.75
CA ARG A 93 8.67 -4.50 12.88
C ARG A 93 9.72 -5.51 13.31
N ASN A 94 10.13 -6.34 12.36
CA ASN A 94 11.21 -7.33 12.46
C ASN A 94 11.12 -8.16 13.76
N THR A 95 9.97 -8.80 13.94
CA THR A 95 9.65 -9.59 15.14
C THR A 95 8.71 -10.74 14.83
N GLY A 96 8.89 -11.88 15.50
CA GLY A 96 7.96 -13.00 15.45
C GLY A 96 6.56 -12.67 16.02
N LEU A 97 6.41 -11.55 16.74
CA LEU A 97 5.10 -11.08 17.25
C LEU A 97 4.07 -10.89 16.12
N ILE A 98 4.51 -10.71 14.88
CA ILE A 98 3.61 -10.63 13.71
C ILE A 98 2.68 -11.86 13.63
N SER A 99 3.11 -13.02 14.13
CA SER A 99 2.28 -14.24 14.27
C SER A 99 1.02 -14.08 15.13
N ILE A 100 0.89 -13.00 15.90
CA ILE A 100 -0.33 -12.71 16.66
C ILE A 100 -1.49 -12.26 15.75
N LEU A 101 -1.21 -11.71 14.56
CA LEU A 101 -2.23 -11.11 13.69
C LEU A 101 -3.43 -12.04 13.41
N PRO A 102 -3.25 -13.32 13.02
CA PRO A 102 -4.38 -14.22 12.77
C PRO A 102 -5.16 -14.58 14.05
N LYS A 103 -4.58 -14.34 15.22
CA LYS A 103 -5.19 -14.62 16.53
C LYS A 103 -6.07 -13.45 16.99
N LEU A 104 -5.87 -12.25 16.45
CA LEU A 104 -6.64 -11.06 16.76
C LEU A 104 -8.02 -11.13 16.09
N ARG A 105 -9.05 -10.83 16.87
CA ARG A 105 -10.41 -10.54 16.43
C ARG A 105 -10.64 -9.04 16.58
N VAL A 106 -10.22 -8.29 15.57
CA VAL A 106 -10.41 -6.84 15.51
C VAL A 106 -11.91 -6.55 15.38
N HIS A 107 -12.42 -5.67 16.24
CA HIS A 107 -13.84 -5.30 16.21
C HIS A 107 -14.20 -4.64 14.87
N LYS A 108 -15.39 -4.96 14.31
CA LYS A 108 -15.83 -4.44 12.99
C LYS A 108 -15.88 -2.91 12.91
N ASP A 109 -16.18 -2.26 14.04
CA ASP A 109 -16.29 -0.80 14.14
C ASP A 109 -14.92 -0.12 14.35
N CYS A 110 -13.85 -0.91 14.46
CA CYS A 110 -12.50 -0.41 14.64
C CYS A 110 -12.00 0.29 13.36
N GLU A 111 -11.46 1.49 13.56
CA GLU A 111 -10.79 2.27 12.52
C GLU A 111 -9.32 2.43 12.93
N ILE A 112 -8.47 1.57 12.38
CA ILE A 112 -7.04 1.57 12.65
C ILE A 112 -6.42 2.74 11.90
N GLY A 113 -5.82 3.68 12.61
CA GLY A 113 -5.14 4.82 11.99
C GLY A 113 -3.89 4.40 11.21
N MET A 114 -3.17 3.39 11.68
CA MET A 114 -1.97 2.89 11.01
C MET A 114 -1.72 1.41 11.32
N LEU A 115 -1.45 0.62 10.28
CA LEU A 115 -0.97 -0.75 10.35
C LEU A 115 0.40 -0.83 9.66
N TRP A 116 1.48 -0.96 10.43
CA TRP A 116 2.84 -1.11 9.92
C TRP A 116 3.38 -2.51 10.26
N LEU A 117 3.68 -3.28 9.22
CA LEU A 117 4.44 -4.54 9.32
C LEU A 117 5.73 -4.45 8.52
N SER A 118 6.85 -4.83 9.13
CA SER A 118 8.11 -5.06 8.40
C SER A 118 8.74 -6.37 8.84
N ALA A 119 9.31 -7.11 7.91
CA ALA A 119 9.97 -8.37 8.22
C ALA A 119 11.18 -8.60 7.30
N SER A 120 12.37 -8.27 7.78
CA SER A 120 13.64 -8.48 7.05
C SER A 120 13.99 -9.97 6.85
N GLU A 121 13.43 -10.83 7.69
CA GLU A 121 13.63 -12.29 7.76
C GLU A 121 12.29 -13.01 7.55
N LYS A 122 12.32 -14.15 6.84
CA LYS A 122 11.11 -14.89 6.45
C LYS A 122 10.43 -15.52 7.66
N GLU A 123 11.23 -15.89 8.64
CA GLU A 123 10.86 -16.55 9.90
C GLU A 123 9.85 -15.70 10.69
N HIS A 124 9.96 -14.36 10.61
CA HIS A 124 9.04 -13.44 11.30
C HIS A 124 7.59 -13.52 10.79
N VAL A 125 7.38 -13.93 9.54
CA VAL A 125 6.04 -14.02 8.93
C VAL A 125 5.60 -15.46 8.63
N ALA A 126 6.49 -16.44 8.82
CA ALA A 126 6.25 -17.83 8.42
C ALA A 126 4.93 -18.40 8.99
N GLU A 127 4.64 -18.17 10.27
CA GLU A 127 3.40 -18.64 10.90
C GLU A 127 2.13 -17.97 10.34
N VAL A 128 2.24 -16.71 9.92
CA VAL A 128 1.13 -16.01 9.27
C VAL A 128 0.91 -16.56 7.86
N LEU A 129 1.99 -16.82 7.12
CA LEU A 129 1.91 -17.36 5.76
C LEU A 129 1.41 -18.81 5.72
N LYS A 130 1.56 -19.57 6.81
CA LYS A 130 0.98 -20.91 6.96
C LYS A 130 -0.54 -20.91 7.15
N GLN A 131 -1.16 -19.77 7.44
CA GLN A 131 -2.61 -19.72 7.63
C GLN A 131 -3.34 -20.11 6.35
N GLU A 132 -4.30 -21.03 6.48
CA GLU A 132 -5.20 -21.43 5.39
C GLU A 132 -6.32 -20.42 5.21
N ASN A 133 -6.90 -19.96 6.32
CA ASN A 133 -8.03 -19.04 6.30
C ASN A 133 -7.54 -17.59 6.41
N PRO A 134 -8.01 -16.69 5.53
CA PRO A 134 -7.70 -15.28 5.65
C PRO A 134 -8.27 -14.65 6.92
N PHE A 135 -7.53 -13.70 7.52
CA PHE A 135 -7.98 -12.95 8.71
C PHE A 135 -8.31 -11.49 8.36
N CYS A 136 -9.24 -10.87 9.10
CA CYS A 136 -9.67 -9.49 8.86
C CYS A 136 -8.96 -8.54 9.84
N VAL A 137 -8.47 -7.40 9.33
CA VAL A 137 -7.85 -6.33 10.13
C VAL A 137 -8.76 -5.12 10.32
N GLY A 138 -10.00 -5.17 9.82
CA GLY A 138 -10.97 -4.07 9.90
C GLY A 138 -10.68 -2.95 8.91
N ARG A 139 -11.12 -1.73 9.23
CA ARG A 139 -10.84 -0.52 8.45
C ARG A 139 -9.48 0.05 8.82
N VAL A 140 -8.67 0.42 7.84
CA VAL A 140 -7.30 0.90 8.03
C VAL A 140 -7.10 2.17 7.22
N LYS A 141 -6.65 3.27 7.85
CA LYS A 141 -6.27 4.47 7.07
C LYS A 141 -5.00 4.20 6.27
N ILE A 142 -3.93 3.83 6.95
CA ILE A 142 -2.62 3.63 6.31
C ILE A 142 -2.10 2.24 6.62
N MET A 143 -1.84 1.45 5.57
CA MET A 143 -1.24 0.12 5.66
C MET A 143 0.13 0.11 5.00
N TRP A 144 1.17 -0.19 5.78
CA TRP A 144 2.54 -0.30 5.32
C TRP A 144 3.06 -1.73 5.50
N LEU A 145 3.38 -2.39 4.40
CA LEU A 145 3.95 -3.74 4.40
C LEU A 145 5.32 -3.74 3.71
N TRP A 146 6.37 -4.02 4.49
CA TRP A 146 7.76 -3.94 4.03
C TRP A 146 8.45 -5.31 4.10
N ASP A 147 9.35 -5.56 3.15
CA ASP A 147 10.12 -6.80 3.04
C ASP A 147 9.19 -8.04 2.97
N TYR A 148 9.48 -9.12 3.71
CA TYR A 148 8.64 -10.32 3.74
C TYR A 148 7.22 -10.08 4.26
N ALA A 149 6.96 -8.96 4.94
CA ALA A 149 5.61 -8.60 5.38
C ALA A 149 4.66 -8.31 4.21
N VAL A 150 5.18 -8.02 3.01
CA VAL A 150 4.37 -7.93 1.79
C VAL A 150 3.59 -9.22 1.55
N GLY A 151 4.16 -10.38 1.85
CA GLY A 151 3.49 -11.69 1.72
C GLY A 151 2.23 -11.82 2.58
N VAL A 152 2.17 -11.13 3.72
CA VAL A 152 1.06 -11.21 4.68
C VAL A 152 -0.26 -10.77 4.05
N ILE A 153 -0.24 -9.89 3.05
CA ILE A 153 -1.45 -9.42 2.35
C ILE A 153 -2.27 -10.57 1.74
N THR A 154 -1.61 -11.67 1.33
CA THR A 154 -2.28 -12.84 0.75
C THR A 154 -3.12 -13.61 1.77
N LYS A 155 -2.89 -13.36 3.06
CA LYS A 155 -3.56 -13.99 4.19
C LYS A 155 -4.56 -13.07 4.86
N MET A 156 -4.77 -11.87 4.30
CA MET A 156 -5.78 -10.94 4.78
C MET A 156 -7.08 -11.09 3.98
N SER A 157 -8.22 -11.11 4.68
CA SER A 157 -9.54 -11.01 4.06
C SER A 157 -9.83 -9.54 3.75
N LEU A 158 -9.39 -9.07 2.59
CA LEU A 158 -9.53 -7.66 2.22
C LEU A 158 -10.91 -7.29 1.67
N LYS A 159 -11.74 -8.27 1.28
CA LYS A 159 -13.04 -8.02 0.64
C LYS A 159 -13.94 -7.07 1.44
N ASP A 160 -13.93 -7.21 2.76
CA ASP A 160 -14.71 -6.38 3.68
C ASP A 160 -13.83 -5.36 4.43
N CYS A 161 -12.56 -5.22 4.03
CA CYS A 161 -11.67 -4.19 4.53
C CYS A 161 -11.78 -2.92 3.67
N GLU A 162 -11.65 -1.78 4.33
CA GLU A 162 -11.51 -0.47 3.71
C GLU A 162 -10.12 0.06 4.05
N ILE A 163 -9.31 0.32 3.01
CA ILE A 163 -7.95 0.81 3.14
C ILE A 163 -7.84 2.17 2.44
N GLU A 164 -7.52 3.24 3.16
CA GLU A 164 -7.34 4.54 2.51
C GLU A 164 -6.02 4.59 1.70
N SER A 165 -4.92 4.07 2.26
CA SER A 165 -3.61 3.95 1.60
C SER A 165 -2.96 2.59 1.86
N LEU A 166 -2.59 1.89 0.78
CA LEU A 166 -1.83 0.65 0.81
C LEU A 166 -0.44 0.87 0.20
N ASP A 167 0.60 0.75 1.00
CA ASP A 167 1.98 0.92 0.55
C ASP A 167 2.76 -0.38 0.74
N LEU A 168 3.31 -0.89 -0.36
CA LEU A 168 4.08 -2.13 -0.43
C LEU A 168 5.51 -1.82 -0.87
N VAL A 169 6.50 -2.26 -0.08
CA VAL A 169 7.92 -2.05 -0.37
C VAL A 169 8.67 -3.38 -0.25
N ALA A 170 9.21 -3.86 -1.37
CA ALA A 170 9.98 -5.11 -1.39
C ALA A 170 11.32 -4.90 -2.11
N PRO A 171 12.40 -4.60 -1.38
CA PRO A 171 13.72 -4.40 -1.96
C PRO A 171 14.33 -5.64 -2.61
N ARG A 172 13.92 -6.85 -2.23
CA ARG A 172 14.48 -8.11 -2.75
C ARG A 172 13.40 -9.03 -3.33
N LYS A 173 13.78 -9.87 -4.29
CA LYS A 173 12.84 -10.73 -5.04
C LYS A 173 12.10 -11.71 -4.11
N GLU A 174 12.81 -12.25 -3.14
CA GLU A 174 12.29 -13.23 -2.19
C GLU A 174 11.18 -12.67 -1.28
N HIS A 175 11.12 -11.36 -1.09
CA HIS A 175 10.08 -10.69 -0.27
C HIS A 175 8.68 -10.84 -0.85
N VAL A 176 8.55 -10.99 -2.18
CA VAL A 176 7.26 -11.12 -2.88
C VAL A 176 7.02 -12.54 -3.40
N ALA A 177 7.92 -13.48 -3.13
CA ALA A 177 7.86 -14.84 -3.69
C ALA A 177 6.52 -15.54 -3.38
N GLU A 178 6.04 -15.41 -2.14
CA GLU A 178 4.75 -15.96 -1.71
C GLU A 178 3.56 -15.35 -2.47
N VAL A 179 3.59 -14.04 -2.72
CA VAL A 179 2.52 -13.34 -3.44
C VAL A 179 2.50 -13.75 -4.91
N LEU A 180 3.68 -13.80 -5.54
CA LEU A 180 3.81 -14.15 -6.95
C LEU A 180 3.53 -15.64 -7.22
N ALA A 181 3.67 -16.50 -6.22
CA ALA A 181 3.31 -17.92 -6.30
C ALA A 181 1.78 -18.15 -6.32
N GLN A 182 0.96 -17.15 -5.98
CA GLN A 182 -0.49 -17.28 -6.04
C GLN A 182 -0.96 -17.55 -7.48
N GLU A 183 -1.71 -18.64 -7.68
CA GLU A 183 -2.27 -18.98 -9.00
C GLU A 183 -3.40 -18.04 -9.41
N LYS A 184 -4.24 -17.66 -8.44
CA LYS A 184 -5.42 -16.82 -8.66
C LYS A 184 -5.19 -15.42 -8.08
N PRO A 185 -5.60 -14.36 -8.79
CA PRO A 185 -5.59 -13.03 -8.22
C PRO A 185 -6.47 -12.95 -6.97
N PHE A 186 -6.00 -12.25 -5.93
CA PHE A 186 -6.77 -12.01 -4.71
C PHE A 186 -7.47 -10.65 -4.76
N CYS A 187 -8.62 -10.55 -4.07
CA CYS A 187 -9.35 -9.29 -3.93
C CYS A 187 -8.60 -8.39 -2.95
N VAL A 188 -8.43 -7.11 -3.30
CA VAL A 188 -7.79 -6.10 -2.43
C VAL A 188 -8.79 -5.27 -1.62
N GLY A 189 -10.08 -5.54 -1.76
CA GLY A 189 -11.12 -4.75 -1.10
C GLY A 189 -11.30 -3.36 -1.70
N ARG A 190 -11.73 -2.42 -0.86
CA ARG A 190 -11.85 -1.00 -1.21
C ARG A 190 -10.55 -0.30 -0.82
N VAL A 191 -9.73 0.05 -1.82
CA VAL A 191 -8.46 0.76 -1.61
C VAL A 191 -8.48 2.08 -2.38
N SER A 192 -8.32 3.21 -1.69
CA SER A 192 -8.30 4.52 -2.37
C SER A 192 -6.96 4.80 -3.04
N LYS A 193 -5.85 4.57 -2.32
CA LYS A 193 -4.49 4.90 -2.78
C LYS A 193 -3.58 3.68 -2.68
N MET A 194 -2.76 3.44 -3.70
CA MET A 194 -1.79 2.35 -3.75
C MET A 194 -0.40 2.85 -4.15
N TYR A 195 0.62 2.45 -3.39
CA TYR A 195 2.02 2.83 -3.60
C TYR A 195 2.94 1.61 -3.55
N PHE A 196 3.37 1.10 -4.71
CA PHE A 196 4.25 -0.07 -4.77
C PHE A 196 5.65 0.29 -5.23
N LYS A 197 6.66 -0.14 -4.45
CA LYS A 197 8.07 0.12 -4.72
C LYS A 197 8.88 -1.17 -4.89
N ASN A 198 9.81 -1.14 -5.85
CA ASN A 198 10.73 -2.23 -6.17
C ASN A 198 9.99 -3.51 -6.58
N TYR A 199 10.36 -4.70 -6.06
CA TYR A 199 9.71 -5.95 -6.44
C TYR A 199 8.21 -6.00 -6.07
N ALA A 200 7.74 -5.10 -5.19
CA ALA A 200 6.33 -4.98 -4.87
C ALA A 200 5.48 -4.53 -6.07
N VAL A 201 6.09 -3.92 -7.09
CA VAL A 201 5.41 -3.62 -8.35
C VAL A 201 4.84 -4.91 -8.98
N GLY A 202 5.53 -6.05 -8.86
CA GLY A 202 5.03 -7.34 -9.34
C GLY A 202 3.74 -7.81 -8.68
N VAL A 203 3.45 -7.39 -7.45
CA VAL A 203 2.27 -7.80 -6.69
C VAL A 203 0.97 -7.40 -7.39
N ILE A 204 0.96 -6.30 -8.15
CA ILE A 204 -0.23 -5.83 -8.85
C ILE A 204 -0.81 -6.87 -9.82
N THR A 205 0.05 -7.72 -10.40
CA THR A 205 -0.36 -8.80 -11.32
C THR A 205 -1.18 -9.90 -10.64
N LYS A 206 -1.15 -9.94 -9.31
CA LYS A 206 -1.86 -10.91 -8.48
C LYS A 206 -3.04 -10.29 -7.75
N MET A 207 -3.42 -9.06 -8.11
CA MET A 207 -4.57 -8.37 -7.54
C MET A 207 -5.73 -8.38 -8.54
N SER A 208 -6.94 -8.64 -8.03
CA SER A 208 -8.17 -8.46 -8.80
C SER A 208 -8.64 -7.02 -8.65
N LEU A 209 -8.34 -6.19 -9.65
CA LEU A 209 -8.60 -4.74 -9.63
C LEU A 209 -9.72 -4.27 -10.57
N LYS A 210 -10.32 -5.17 -11.36
CA LYS A 210 -11.27 -4.79 -12.44
C LYS A 210 -12.42 -3.92 -11.92
N ASP A 211 -12.96 -4.28 -10.76
CA ASP A 211 -14.11 -3.58 -10.16
C ASP A 211 -13.69 -2.54 -9.11
N CYS A 212 -12.39 -2.25 -8.99
CA CYS A 212 -11.86 -1.29 -8.04
C CYS A 212 -11.87 0.14 -8.61
N GLU A 213 -12.16 1.10 -7.73
CA GLU A 213 -12.02 2.53 -7.97
C GLU A 213 -10.85 3.05 -7.15
N ILE A 214 -9.81 3.49 -7.84
CA ILE A 214 -8.53 3.86 -7.25
C ILE A 214 -8.32 5.34 -7.52
N GLU A 215 -8.28 6.13 -6.47
CA GLU A 215 -7.97 7.55 -6.56
C GLU A 215 -6.54 7.78 -7.05
N ARG A 216 -5.59 6.97 -6.56
CA ARG A 216 -4.17 7.12 -6.92
C ARG A 216 -3.43 5.79 -6.95
N LEU A 217 -2.80 5.49 -8.08
CA LEU A 217 -1.89 4.35 -8.24
C LEU A 217 -0.48 4.86 -8.54
N VAL A 218 0.50 4.51 -7.70
CA VAL A 218 1.91 4.86 -7.89
C VAL A 218 2.75 3.59 -7.92
N LEU A 219 3.47 3.37 -9.02
CA LEU A 219 4.42 2.28 -9.17
C LEU A 219 5.83 2.86 -9.38
N GLY A 220 6.80 2.40 -8.61
CA GLY A 220 8.19 2.83 -8.73
C GLY A 220 9.16 1.65 -8.66
N ALA A 221 10.06 1.55 -9.64
CA ALA A 221 11.02 0.45 -9.71
C ALA A 221 12.40 1.00 -10.05
N SER A 222 13.35 0.92 -9.10
CA SER A 222 14.72 1.43 -9.31
C SER A 222 15.56 0.58 -10.27
N GLU A 223 15.16 -0.66 -10.56
CA GLU A 223 15.89 -1.61 -11.41
C GLU A 223 14.92 -2.37 -12.34
N GLU A 224 15.41 -2.84 -13.49
CA GLU A 224 14.60 -3.64 -14.42
C GLU A 224 14.14 -4.96 -13.78
N ALA A 225 14.97 -5.57 -12.94
CA ALA A 225 14.63 -6.82 -12.26
C ALA A 225 13.35 -6.71 -11.39
N HIS A 226 13.05 -5.51 -10.88
CA HIS A 226 11.87 -5.24 -10.05
C HIS A 226 10.54 -5.42 -10.79
N VAL A 227 10.54 -5.24 -12.12
CA VAL A 227 9.35 -5.37 -12.97
C VAL A 227 9.32 -6.67 -13.76
N ALA A 228 10.33 -7.53 -13.62
CA ALA A 228 10.44 -8.78 -14.39
C ALA A 228 9.19 -9.67 -14.28
N ALA A 229 8.56 -9.75 -13.09
CA ALA A 229 7.35 -10.53 -12.89
C ALA A 229 6.12 -9.98 -13.66
N VAL A 230 6.06 -8.65 -13.83
CA VAL A 230 5.03 -7.99 -14.63
C VAL A 230 5.27 -8.26 -16.12
N LEU A 231 6.51 -8.11 -16.55
CA LEU A 231 6.90 -8.26 -17.95
C LEU A 231 6.82 -9.70 -18.45
N ALA A 232 6.91 -10.67 -17.53
CA ALA A 232 6.69 -12.08 -17.81
C ALA A 232 5.22 -12.46 -18.00
N GLN A 233 4.26 -11.57 -17.76
CA GLN A 233 2.84 -11.86 -18.01
C GLN A 233 2.59 -12.05 -19.51
N GLU A 234 2.00 -13.19 -19.86
CA GLU A 234 1.56 -13.48 -21.24
C GLU A 234 0.39 -12.58 -21.64
N LYS A 235 -0.55 -12.37 -20.71
CA LYS A 235 -1.74 -11.54 -20.91
C LYS A 235 -1.65 -10.28 -20.08
N PRO A 236 -2.08 -9.12 -20.61
CA PRO A 236 -2.18 -7.91 -19.83
C PRO A 236 -3.10 -8.07 -18.61
N PHE A 237 -2.76 -7.45 -17.49
CA PHE A 237 -3.60 -7.40 -16.30
C PHE A 237 -4.38 -6.08 -16.25
N CYS A 238 -5.61 -6.10 -15.71
CA CYS A 238 -6.42 -4.89 -15.60
C CYS A 238 -6.08 -4.15 -14.30
N VAL A 239 -5.86 -2.84 -14.37
CA VAL A 239 -5.63 -1.97 -13.20
C VAL A 239 -6.89 -1.33 -12.62
N GLY A 240 -8.07 -1.64 -13.18
CA GLY A 240 -9.35 -1.07 -12.73
C GLY A 240 -9.60 0.35 -13.23
N ARG A 241 -10.45 1.08 -12.49
CA ARG A 241 -10.71 2.51 -12.71
C ARG A 241 -9.74 3.32 -11.87
N VAL A 242 -8.77 3.96 -12.52
CA VAL A 242 -7.72 4.75 -11.86
C VAL A 242 -7.92 6.22 -12.23
N LYS A 243 -8.05 7.07 -11.22
CA LYS A 243 -8.19 8.51 -11.40
C LYS A 243 -6.84 9.17 -11.69
N ILE A 244 -5.81 8.82 -10.91
CA ILE A 244 -4.45 9.35 -11.08
C ILE A 244 -3.43 8.21 -11.09
N MET A 245 -2.58 8.14 -12.11
CA MET A 245 -1.54 7.12 -12.23
C MET A 245 -0.15 7.73 -12.40
N TYR A 246 0.80 7.25 -11.59
CA TYR A 246 2.23 7.60 -11.74
C TYR A 246 3.09 6.35 -11.87
N LEU A 247 3.91 6.32 -12.92
CA LEU A 247 4.89 5.27 -13.17
C LEU A 247 6.29 5.87 -13.21
N TRP A 248 7.18 5.37 -12.35
CA TRP A 248 8.51 5.93 -12.15
C TRP A 248 9.62 4.95 -12.50
N VAL A 249 10.66 5.46 -13.17
CA VAL A 249 11.91 4.76 -13.48
C VAL A 249 11.62 3.49 -14.30
N TYR A 250 11.97 2.28 -13.88
CA TYR A 250 11.69 1.06 -14.65
C TYR A 250 10.21 0.63 -14.59
N ALA A 251 9.41 1.20 -13.68
CA ALA A 251 7.98 0.90 -13.57
C ALA A 251 7.19 1.43 -14.78
N VAL A 252 7.77 2.33 -15.57
CA VAL A 252 7.16 2.79 -16.84
C VAL A 252 6.91 1.64 -17.80
N SER A 253 7.77 0.61 -17.81
CA SER A 253 7.61 -0.55 -18.68
C SER A 253 6.37 -1.40 -18.35
N VAL A 254 5.76 -1.22 -17.17
CA VAL A 254 4.52 -1.90 -16.78
C VAL A 254 3.36 -1.58 -17.74
N ILE A 255 3.38 -0.41 -18.40
CA ILE A 255 2.30 -0.01 -19.31
C ILE A 255 2.10 -0.99 -20.47
N THR A 256 3.16 -1.71 -20.87
CA THR A 256 3.08 -2.66 -21.99
C THR A 256 2.36 -3.96 -21.62
N LYS A 257 2.07 -4.14 -20.32
CA LYS A 257 1.44 -5.34 -19.76
C LYS A 257 0.19 -5.05 -18.96
N MET A 258 -0.39 -3.86 -19.07
CA MET A 258 -1.62 -3.51 -18.37
C MET A 258 -2.72 -3.09 -19.34
N THR A 259 -3.96 -3.22 -18.88
CA THR A 259 -5.14 -2.63 -19.51
C THR A 259 -5.87 -1.75 -18.51
N ILE A 260 -6.47 -0.68 -19.02
CA ILE A 260 -7.33 0.21 -18.26
C ILE A 260 -8.78 -0.26 -18.44
N HIS A 261 -9.62 -0.09 -17.41
CA HIS A 261 -11.06 -0.37 -17.54
C HIS A 261 -11.70 0.54 -18.62
N GLU A 262 -12.62 0.01 -19.43
CA GLU A 262 -13.22 0.72 -20.58
C GLU A 262 -13.92 2.03 -20.18
N ASP A 263 -14.62 2.01 -19.04
CA ASP A 263 -15.30 3.19 -18.47
C ASP A 263 -14.37 4.14 -17.69
N ASN A 264 -13.05 3.94 -17.73
CA ASN A 264 -12.14 4.79 -16.98
C ASN A 264 -11.89 6.12 -17.72
N THR A 265 -11.94 7.23 -16.99
CA THR A 265 -11.43 8.52 -17.43
C THR A 265 -10.39 9.01 -16.43
N MET A 266 -9.11 8.90 -16.78
CA MET A 266 -8.01 9.38 -15.95
C MET A 266 -8.00 10.90 -15.89
N GLU A 267 -7.82 11.46 -14.70
CA GLU A 267 -7.49 12.89 -14.54
C GLU A 267 -6.03 13.13 -14.89
N ASP A 268 -5.12 12.32 -14.35
CA ASP A 268 -3.68 12.45 -14.57
C ASP A 268 -3.04 11.09 -14.86
N PHE A 269 -2.24 11.03 -15.92
CA PHE A 269 -1.35 9.92 -16.24
C PHE A 269 0.07 10.48 -16.41
N VAL A 270 0.97 10.04 -15.53
CA VAL A 270 2.35 10.51 -15.50
C VAL A 270 3.30 9.32 -15.68
N LEU A 271 4.10 9.40 -16.73
CA LEU A 271 5.17 8.45 -17.03
C LEU A 271 6.50 9.18 -16.89
N ASN A 272 7.28 8.83 -15.88
CA ASN A 272 8.60 9.42 -15.65
C ASN A 272 9.70 8.37 -15.71
N GLY A 273 10.23 8.16 -16.90
CA GLY A 273 11.39 7.33 -17.17
C GLY A 273 12.29 8.01 -18.20
N TYR A 274 13.56 7.60 -18.27
CA TYR A 274 14.54 8.17 -19.18
C TYR A 274 15.50 7.11 -19.74
N GLY A 275 15.98 7.36 -20.97
CA GLY A 275 16.98 6.53 -21.62
C GLY A 275 16.58 5.06 -21.69
N GLY A 276 17.44 4.17 -21.20
CA GLY A 276 17.22 2.72 -21.25
C GLY A 276 15.96 2.23 -20.53
N GLN A 277 15.35 3.03 -19.65
CA GLN A 277 14.10 2.66 -18.96
C GLN A 277 12.90 2.63 -19.91
N LEU A 278 12.97 3.35 -21.04
CA LEU A 278 11.89 3.47 -22.03
C LEU A 278 12.04 2.48 -23.19
N SER A 279 13.15 1.74 -23.28
CA SER A 279 13.47 0.86 -24.42
C SER A 279 12.31 -0.08 -24.77
N ARG A 280 11.77 -0.78 -23.77
CA ARG A 280 10.64 -1.70 -23.93
C ARG A 280 9.37 -1.05 -24.46
N ILE A 281 9.13 0.21 -24.12
CA ILE A 281 7.98 0.97 -24.65
C ILE A 281 8.25 1.37 -26.10
N LEU A 282 9.48 1.76 -26.42
CA LEU A 282 9.85 2.21 -27.76
C LEU A 282 9.92 1.07 -28.78
N GLU A 283 10.12 -0.17 -28.32
CA GLU A 283 10.02 -1.40 -29.11
C GLU A 283 8.59 -1.73 -29.53
N GLU A 284 7.59 -1.21 -28.82
CA GLU A 284 6.19 -1.43 -29.15
C GLU A 284 5.79 -0.74 -30.46
N GLY A 285 4.72 -1.23 -31.10
CA GLY A 285 4.13 -0.60 -32.28
C GLY A 285 3.60 0.81 -31.96
N ASP A 286 3.49 1.64 -32.98
CA ASP A 286 2.82 2.93 -32.80
C ASP A 286 1.33 2.71 -32.47
N ASN A 287 0.80 3.48 -31.53
CA ASN A 287 -0.57 3.35 -31.00
C ASN A 287 -0.92 1.96 -30.44
N SER A 288 0.04 1.13 -30.04
CA SER A 288 -0.24 -0.23 -29.55
C SER A 288 -0.67 -0.26 -28.08
N ILE A 289 -0.26 0.73 -27.27
CA ILE A 289 -0.50 0.78 -25.83
C ILE A 289 -1.73 1.64 -25.55
N ASP A 290 -2.83 1.02 -25.11
CA ASP A 290 -4.08 1.72 -24.82
C ASP A 290 -4.12 2.29 -23.40
N LEU A 291 -4.34 3.60 -23.28
CA LEU A 291 -4.57 4.27 -22.00
C LEU A 291 -6.04 4.70 -21.82
N GLY A 292 -6.90 4.49 -22.83
CA GLY A 292 -8.29 4.91 -22.79
C GLY A 292 -8.44 6.43 -22.76
N ARG A 293 -9.36 6.92 -21.91
CA ARG A 293 -9.72 8.35 -21.84
C ARG A 293 -8.91 9.06 -20.77
N ILE A 294 -8.40 10.25 -21.10
CA ILE A 294 -7.59 11.08 -20.20
C ILE A 294 -8.09 12.52 -20.30
N ARG A 295 -8.20 13.23 -19.18
CA ARG A 295 -8.57 14.64 -19.20
C ARG A 295 -7.54 15.50 -19.91
N THR A 296 -8.00 16.54 -20.60
CA THR A 296 -7.14 17.55 -21.22
C THR A 296 -6.19 18.14 -20.18
N GLY A 297 -4.89 18.13 -20.50
CA GLY A 297 -3.82 18.55 -19.58
C GLY A 297 -3.37 17.47 -18.58
N GLY A 298 -3.98 16.29 -18.59
CA GLY A 298 -3.66 15.18 -17.68
C GLY A 298 -2.58 14.22 -18.16
N LEU A 299 -2.15 14.31 -19.43
CA LEU A 299 -1.14 13.40 -19.99
C LEU A 299 0.27 13.98 -19.90
N TYR A 300 1.14 13.36 -19.11
CA TYR A 300 2.52 13.77 -18.91
C TYR A 300 3.48 12.60 -19.21
N VAL A 301 3.94 12.53 -20.47
CA VAL A 301 4.81 11.46 -20.96
C VAL A 301 5.98 12.05 -21.77
N PRO A 302 7.13 11.35 -21.88
CA PRO A 302 8.20 11.73 -22.79
C PRO A 302 7.71 11.77 -24.24
N GLU A 303 8.17 12.74 -25.04
CA GLU A 303 7.74 12.93 -26.44
C GLU A 303 7.93 11.68 -27.29
N GLU A 304 9.05 10.97 -27.11
CA GLU A 304 9.38 9.74 -27.86
C GLU A 304 8.41 8.58 -27.58
N VAL A 305 7.76 8.58 -26.41
CA VAL A 305 6.77 7.58 -26.00
C VAL A 305 5.39 7.92 -26.54
N ARG A 306 5.06 9.20 -26.76
CA ARG A 306 3.70 9.64 -27.12
C ARG A 306 3.14 8.90 -28.34
N ARG A 307 3.96 8.67 -29.38
CA ARG A 307 3.57 7.91 -30.59
C ARG A 307 3.21 6.43 -30.34
N LYS A 308 3.62 5.87 -29.21
CA LYS A 308 3.36 4.47 -28.83
C LYS A 308 2.02 4.30 -28.13
N LEU A 309 1.44 5.41 -27.66
CA LEU A 309 0.23 5.42 -26.85
C LEU A 309 -0.99 5.69 -27.73
N ARG A 310 -2.06 4.95 -27.47
CA ARG A 310 -3.42 5.22 -27.95
C ARG A 310 -4.23 5.75 -26.77
N TYR A 311 -4.80 6.94 -26.92
CA TYR A 311 -5.62 7.58 -25.91
C TYR A 311 -6.60 8.57 -26.55
N THR A 312 -7.64 8.92 -25.78
CA THR A 312 -8.60 9.96 -26.15
C THR A 312 -8.55 11.07 -25.10
N LEU A 313 -8.30 12.31 -25.53
CA LEU A 313 -8.38 13.46 -24.64
C LEU A 313 -9.82 13.90 -24.48
N VAL A 314 -10.22 14.20 -23.24
CA VAL A 314 -11.58 14.67 -22.92
C VAL A 314 -11.57 15.94 -22.08
N ASP A 315 -12.55 16.81 -22.29
CA ASP A 315 -12.74 18.02 -21.49
C ASP A 315 -13.33 17.73 -20.09
N GLY A 316 -13.65 18.78 -19.32
CA GLY A 316 -14.25 18.65 -18.00
C GLY A 316 -15.67 18.05 -18.01
N GLU A 317 -16.38 18.08 -19.14
CA GLU A 317 -17.69 17.45 -19.34
C GLU A 317 -17.57 16.01 -19.87
N GLY A 318 -16.35 15.57 -20.20
CA GLY A 318 -16.07 14.26 -20.75
C GLY A 318 -16.23 14.17 -22.28
N LYS A 319 -16.34 15.29 -23.00
CA LYS A 319 -16.40 15.30 -24.47
C LYS A 319 -15.00 15.19 -25.06
N GLU A 320 -14.88 14.47 -26.17
CA GLU A 320 -13.60 14.30 -26.86
C GLU A 320 -13.08 15.63 -27.41
N VAL A 321 -11.77 15.86 -27.26
CA VAL A 321 -11.07 17.05 -27.74
C VAL A 321 -10.00 16.61 -28.73
N LEU A 322 -9.95 17.26 -29.90
CA LEU A 322 -8.90 17.02 -30.88
C LEU A 322 -7.57 17.61 -30.40
N GLU A 323 -6.52 16.82 -30.48
CA GLU A 323 -5.19 17.19 -30.02
C GLU A 323 -4.58 18.35 -30.83
N GLU A 324 -4.90 18.46 -32.12
CA GLU A 324 -4.46 19.54 -33.01
C GLU A 324 -4.92 20.93 -32.53
N VAL A 325 -6.12 21.01 -31.94
CA VAL A 325 -6.68 22.26 -31.39
C VAL A 325 -5.90 22.73 -30.16
N LEU A 326 -5.36 21.79 -29.38
CA LEU A 326 -4.62 22.08 -28.15
C LEU A 326 -3.19 22.54 -28.42
N GLU A 327 -2.56 22.09 -29.51
CA GLU A 327 -1.25 22.62 -29.93
C GLU A 327 -1.39 24.06 -30.45
N GLU A 328 -2.44 24.41 -31.20
CA GLU A 328 -2.72 25.80 -31.60
C GLU A 328 -3.01 26.74 -30.40
N GLU A 329 -3.74 26.26 -29.38
CA GLU A 329 -4.02 27.04 -28.16
C GLU A 329 -2.77 27.21 -27.25
N ARG A 330 -1.88 26.21 -27.20
CA ARG A 330 -0.61 26.31 -26.45
C ARG A 330 0.34 27.35 -27.04
N TRP A 331 0.32 27.55 -28.36
CA TRP A 331 1.11 28.58 -29.04
C TRP A 331 0.51 29.99 -28.94
N THR A 332 -0.78 30.12 -28.64
CA THR A 332 -1.47 31.42 -28.57
C THR A 332 -1.57 32.03 -27.16
N SER A 333 -1.23 31.30 -26.10
CA SER A 333 -1.11 31.85 -24.74
C SER A 333 0.13 32.74 -24.58
N ARG A 334 0.02 34.00 -25.04
CA ARG A 334 0.95 35.10 -24.72
C ARG A 334 0.76 35.51 -23.27
N TYR A 335 1.77 35.29 -22.42
CA TYR A 335 1.83 35.94 -21.11
C TYR A 335 2.59 37.26 -21.25
N ALA A 336 2.02 38.34 -20.72
CA ALA A 336 2.66 39.63 -20.56
C ALA A 336 3.11 39.81 -19.11
N LEU A 337 4.38 40.12 -18.90
CA LEU A 337 4.90 40.54 -17.59
C LEU A 337 4.62 42.04 -17.42
N VAL A 338 3.81 42.36 -16.41
CA VAL A 338 3.49 43.71 -15.97
C VAL A 338 4.24 44.02 -14.68
N ASP A 339 4.80 45.22 -14.57
CA ASP A 339 5.42 45.70 -13.34
C ASP A 339 4.40 45.96 -12.21
N GLY A 340 4.90 46.35 -11.02
CA GLY A 340 4.06 46.66 -9.85
C GLY A 340 3.11 47.85 -10.03
N GLU A 341 3.16 48.55 -11.17
CA GLU A 341 2.24 49.63 -11.55
C GLU A 341 1.35 49.26 -12.76
N GLY A 342 1.46 48.03 -13.27
CA GLY A 342 0.62 47.51 -14.36
C GLY A 342 1.09 47.87 -15.77
N LYS A 343 2.35 48.27 -15.97
CA LYS A 343 2.93 48.50 -17.31
C LYS A 343 3.70 47.27 -17.81
N GLU A 344 3.46 46.89 -19.07
CA GLU A 344 4.15 45.77 -19.72
C GLU A 344 5.64 46.06 -19.89
N VAL A 345 6.48 45.21 -19.31
CA VAL A 345 7.94 45.32 -19.38
C VAL A 345 8.47 44.26 -20.34
N LEU A 346 8.52 44.62 -21.63
CA LEU A 346 9.26 44.00 -22.75
C LEU A 346 9.18 42.47 -22.95
N GLY A 347 8.77 42.10 -24.17
CA GLY A 347 8.73 40.73 -24.66
C GLY A 347 10.11 40.16 -24.96
N GLU A 348 10.58 39.26 -24.09
CA GLU A 348 11.48 38.19 -24.44
C GLU A 348 10.93 36.87 -23.89
N ASN A 349 10.87 35.86 -24.77
CA ASN A 349 10.27 34.55 -24.54
C ASN A 349 11.00 33.78 -23.43
N ILE A 350 10.43 33.76 -22.22
CA ILE A 350 10.89 32.86 -21.16
C ILE A 350 10.18 31.52 -21.31
N SER A 351 10.87 30.55 -21.91
CA SER A 351 10.46 29.14 -21.93
C SER A 351 10.54 28.56 -20.51
N ILE A 352 9.41 28.46 -19.81
CA ILE A 352 9.32 27.76 -18.51
C ILE A 352 9.30 26.26 -18.78
N ARG A 353 10.46 25.70 -19.11
CA ARG A 353 10.62 24.28 -19.51
C ARG A 353 10.43 23.28 -18.37
N ASN A 354 10.22 23.70 -17.11
CA ASN A 354 10.46 22.81 -15.97
C ASN A 354 9.47 22.93 -14.79
N LYS A 355 8.16 23.06 -15.06
CA LYS A 355 7.13 22.80 -14.01
C LYS A 355 7.21 21.35 -13.49
N ALA A 356 7.56 20.39 -14.35
CA ALA A 356 7.78 18.99 -13.97
C ALA A 356 8.97 18.82 -13.00
N VAL A 357 10.08 19.54 -13.21
CA VAL A 357 11.25 19.47 -12.32
C VAL A 357 10.94 20.09 -10.95
N MET A 358 10.15 21.16 -10.88
CA MET A 358 9.69 21.72 -9.60
C MET A 358 8.84 20.72 -8.81
N PHE A 359 7.92 19.98 -9.45
CA PHE A 359 7.16 18.92 -8.79
C PHE A 359 8.02 17.73 -8.37
N VAL A 360 9.01 17.35 -9.18
CA VAL A 360 9.98 16.28 -8.85
C VAL A 360 10.86 16.68 -7.67
N VAL A 361 11.35 17.93 -7.62
CA VAL A 361 12.17 18.44 -6.50
C VAL A 361 11.35 18.56 -5.22
N LEU A 362 10.09 19.04 -5.29
CA LEU A 362 9.22 19.11 -4.12
C LEU A 362 8.83 17.71 -3.61
N PHE A 363 8.58 16.75 -4.51
CA PHE A 363 8.21 15.38 -4.15
C PHE A 363 9.41 14.55 -3.66
N LEU A 364 10.60 14.74 -4.25
CA LEU A 364 11.86 14.21 -3.72
C LEU A 364 12.16 14.83 -2.36
N ALA A 365 11.95 16.13 -2.16
CA ALA A 365 12.11 16.77 -0.86
C ALA A 365 11.12 16.22 0.19
N ILE A 366 9.87 15.93 -0.18
CA ILE A 366 8.88 15.29 0.69
C ILE A 366 9.31 13.84 1.00
N CYS A 367 9.72 13.07 -0.01
CA CYS A 367 10.20 11.70 0.16
C CYS A 367 11.50 11.64 1.00
N PHE A 368 12.47 12.52 0.77
CA PHE A 368 13.73 12.60 1.54
C PHE A 368 13.52 13.18 2.94
N SER A 369 12.59 14.12 3.15
CA SER A 369 12.24 14.61 4.49
C SER A 369 11.62 13.51 5.36
N TYR A 370 10.95 12.53 4.74
CA TYR A 370 10.42 11.34 5.42
C TYR A 370 11.52 10.34 5.80
N TYR A 371 12.64 10.31 5.08
CA TYR A 371 13.82 9.52 5.43
C TYR A 371 14.72 10.19 6.49
N HIS A 372 14.64 11.51 6.65
CA HIS A 372 15.45 12.26 7.62
C HIS A 372 14.82 12.35 9.03
N TRP A 373 13.62 11.78 9.21
CA TRP A 373 12.90 11.61 10.49
C TRP A 373 12.70 10.11 10.84
N LEU A 374 13.61 9.27 10.34
CA LEU A 374 13.98 7.94 10.85
C LEU A 374 15.34 8.08 11.55
#